data_AF-A0A966MV53-F1
#
_entry.id   AF-A0A966MV53-F1
#
_cell.length_a   1.000
_cell.length_b   1.000
_cell.length_c   1.000
_cell.angle_alpha   90.00
_cell.angle_beta   90.00
_cell.angle_gamma   90.00
#
_symmetry.space_group_name_H-M   'P 1'
#
loop_
_entity.id
_entity.type
_entity.pdbx_description
1 polymer ?
#
loop_
_entity_poly.entity_id
_entity_poly.type
_entity_poly.pdbx_seq_one_letter_code
_entity_poly.pdbx_strand_id
1 'polypeptide(L)'
;MKWLNRLAALLFGLISVGVARTLLEKYEVIVLDKDQLNNQDGDEEEEEMGDIIHLRPQNYDHAMDVRGTPTHICPCGCNIFNVKAIFDDYELATYFLDMECANCGSLATAPTPVDRTDI
;
A
#
# COMPACT_ATOMS: atom_id res chain seq x y z
N MET A 1 3.89 -54.95 -11.14
CA MET A 1 5.24 -54.96 -11.76
C MET A 1 5.93 -53.61 -11.54
N LYS A 2 6.76 -53.48 -10.49
CA LYS A 2 7.38 -52.19 -10.10
C LYS A 2 8.37 -51.63 -11.13
N TRP A 3 8.93 -52.48 -11.98
CA TRP A 3 9.90 -52.08 -13.01
C TRP A 3 9.26 -51.35 -14.19
N LEU A 4 8.00 -51.68 -14.54
CA LEU A 4 7.26 -51.01 -15.61
C LEU A 4 6.99 -49.53 -15.28
N ASN A 5 6.65 -49.23 -14.01
CA ASN A 5 6.44 -47.85 -13.55
C ASN A 5 7.73 -47.02 -13.59
N ARG A 6 8.89 -47.64 -13.35
CA ARG A 6 10.20 -46.97 -13.44
C ARG A 6 10.56 -46.64 -14.88
N LEU A 7 10.24 -47.53 -15.81
CA LEU A 7 10.49 -47.34 -17.24
C LEU A 7 9.56 -46.26 -17.82
N ALA A 8 8.28 -46.26 -17.40
CA ALA A 8 7.34 -45.20 -17.76
C ALA A 8 7.79 -43.83 -17.23
N ALA A 9 8.24 -43.74 -15.98
CA ALA A 9 8.73 -42.48 -15.42
C ALA A 9 9.95 -41.92 -16.17
N LEU A 10 10.88 -42.79 -16.59
CA LEU A 10 12.03 -42.38 -17.41
C LEU A 10 11.59 -41.88 -18.79
N LEU A 11 10.65 -42.57 -19.44
CA LEU A 11 10.13 -42.16 -20.75
C LEU A 11 9.40 -40.83 -20.68
N PHE A 12 8.51 -40.63 -19.71
CA PHE A 12 7.83 -39.35 -19.50
C PHE A 12 8.80 -38.22 -19.15
N GLY A 13 9.84 -38.51 -18.36
CA GLY A 13 10.89 -37.54 -18.04
C GLY A 13 11.71 -37.10 -19.25
N LEU A 14 12.02 -38.03 -20.17
CA LEU A 14 12.73 -37.70 -21.40
C LEU A 14 11.86 -36.87 -22.36
N ILE A 15 10.56 -37.19 -22.43
CA ILE A 15 9.60 -36.43 -23.24
C ILE A 15 9.43 -35.00 -22.70
N SER A 16 9.30 -34.83 -21.37
CA SER A 16 9.13 -33.49 -20.78
C SER A 16 10.36 -32.60 -20.99
N VAL A 17 11.56 -33.14 -20.87
CA VAL A 17 12.81 -32.41 -21.18
C VAL A 17 12.87 -31.99 -22.65
N GLY A 18 12.45 -32.87 -23.57
CA GLY A 18 12.35 -32.56 -24.99
C GLY A 18 11.41 -31.39 -25.26
N VAL A 19 10.18 -31.46 -24.73
CA VAL A 19 9.17 -30.40 -24.87
C VAL A 19 9.66 -29.07 -24.29
N ALA A 20 10.29 -29.09 -23.10
CA ALA A 20 10.84 -27.88 -22.48
C ALA A 20 11.93 -27.22 -23.34
N ARG A 21 12.83 -28.02 -23.94
CA ARG A 21 13.85 -27.49 -24.88
C ARG A 21 13.21 -26.90 -26.13
N THR A 22 12.23 -27.58 -26.72
CA THR A 22 11.53 -27.07 -27.91
C THR A 22 10.74 -25.79 -27.62
N LEU A 23 10.17 -25.66 -26.42
CA LEU A 23 9.51 -24.42 -25.99
C LEU A 23 10.52 -23.28 -25.81
N LEU A 24 11.66 -23.52 -25.15
CA LEU A 24 12.68 -22.49 -24.90
C LEU A 24 13.44 -22.07 -26.18
N GLU A 25 13.58 -22.95 -27.18
CA GLU A 25 14.19 -22.60 -28.47
C GLU A 25 13.24 -21.83 -29.41
N LYS A 26 11.93 -22.07 -29.31
CA LYS A 26 10.95 -21.51 -30.24
C LYS A 26 10.38 -20.16 -29.80
N TYR A 27 10.32 -19.91 -28.49
CA TYR A 27 9.73 -18.70 -27.94
C TYR A 27 10.79 -17.85 -27.25
N GLU A 28 11.01 -16.64 -27.76
CA GLU A 28 11.95 -15.64 -27.22
C GLU A 28 11.32 -14.78 -26.10
N VAL A 29 9.99 -14.70 -26.07
CA VAL A 29 9.23 -13.88 -25.11
C VAL A 29 8.40 -14.78 -24.20
N ILE A 30 8.71 -14.76 -22.91
CA ILE A 30 7.86 -15.31 -21.85
C ILE A 30 7.10 -14.12 -21.26
N VAL A 31 5.78 -14.06 -21.46
CA VAL A 31 4.93 -13.05 -20.82
C VAL A 31 4.70 -13.50 -19.38
N LEU A 32 5.48 -12.92 -18.47
CA LEU A 32 5.32 -13.08 -17.02
C LEU A 32 4.51 -11.90 -16.51
N ASP A 33 3.39 -12.19 -15.86
CA ASP A 33 2.59 -11.18 -15.19
C ASP A 33 3.35 -10.71 -13.93
N LYS A 34 3.75 -9.43 -13.92
CA LYS A 34 4.63 -8.86 -12.90
C LYS A 34 3.93 -8.76 -11.54
N ASP A 35 2.59 -8.74 -11.55
CA ASP A 35 1.73 -8.61 -10.36
C ASP A 35 1.83 -9.82 -9.40
N GLN A 36 2.32 -10.98 -9.87
CA GLN A 36 2.47 -12.19 -9.04
C GLN A 36 3.85 -12.33 -8.37
N LEU A 37 4.84 -11.55 -8.79
CA LEU A 37 6.22 -11.63 -8.28
C LEU A 37 6.51 -10.57 -7.20
N ASN A 38 5.69 -9.52 -7.10
CA ASN A 38 6.01 -8.33 -6.31
C ASN A 38 5.74 -8.45 -4.79
N ASN A 39 5.52 -9.66 -4.27
CA ASN A 39 5.26 -9.88 -2.83
C ASN A 39 6.52 -10.21 -2.00
N GLN A 40 7.73 -10.13 -2.56
CA GLN A 40 8.97 -10.32 -1.82
C GLN A 40 10.06 -9.34 -2.27
N ASP A 41 10.32 -8.38 -1.39
CA ASP A 41 11.59 -7.68 -1.14
C ASP A 41 12.09 -6.64 -2.15
N GLY A 42 12.06 -5.37 -1.71
CA GLY A 42 13.22 -4.46 -1.81
C GLY A 42 13.21 -3.42 -2.92
N ASP A 43 12.91 -2.18 -2.52
CA ASP A 43 13.54 -0.92 -2.92
C ASP A 43 13.76 -0.68 -4.42
N GLU A 44 12.80 0.01 -5.05
CA GLU A 44 12.93 1.12 -6.01
C GLU A 44 11.54 1.30 -6.65
N GLU A 45 10.60 1.84 -5.87
CA GLU A 45 9.28 2.23 -6.39
C GLU A 45 9.47 3.49 -7.23
N GLU A 46 9.35 3.37 -8.55
CA GLU A 46 8.81 4.47 -9.35
C GLU A 46 7.50 4.87 -8.64
N GLU A 47 7.47 6.04 -7.99
CA GLU A 47 6.32 6.50 -7.20
C GLU A 47 5.10 6.70 -8.13
N GLU A 48 4.42 5.62 -8.48
CA GLU A 48 3.01 5.70 -8.84
C GLU A 48 2.34 6.36 -7.64
N MET A 49 1.83 7.58 -7.83
CA MET A 49 1.13 8.31 -6.77
C MET A 49 0.02 7.41 -6.24
N GLY A 50 0.25 6.81 -5.08
CA GLY A 50 -0.70 5.93 -4.44
C GLY A 50 -2.03 6.65 -4.23
N ASP A 51 -3.12 5.89 -4.24
CA ASP A 51 -4.44 6.43 -3.93
C ASP A 51 -4.39 7.18 -2.59
N ILE A 52 -4.96 8.39 -2.56
CA ILE A 52 -4.97 9.28 -1.39
C ILE A 52 -5.59 8.59 -0.16
N ILE A 53 -6.45 7.60 -0.35
CA ILE A 53 -7.02 6.80 0.75
C ILE A 53 -5.96 6.05 1.57
N HIS A 54 -4.78 5.81 0.98
CA HIS A 54 -3.64 5.14 1.60
C HIS A 54 -2.58 6.11 2.12
N LEU A 55 -2.82 7.41 2.10
CA LEU A 55 -1.89 8.41 2.64
C LEU A 55 -1.85 8.33 4.17
N ARG A 56 -0.97 7.47 4.68
CA ARG A 56 -0.73 7.25 6.11
C ARG A 56 0.77 7.07 6.38
N PRO A 57 1.21 7.34 7.61
CA PRO A 57 2.59 7.05 8.02
C PRO A 57 2.90 5.56 7.89
N GLN A 58 4.07 5.25 7.34
CA GLN A 58 4.59 3.87 7.34
C GLN A 58 5.15 3.46 8.71
N ASN A 59 5.53 4.44 9.53
CA ASN A 59 6.07 4.24 10.88
C ASN A 59 5.48 5.28 11.85
N TYR A 60 5.13 4.84 13.08
CA TYR A 60 4.54 5.63 14.16
C TYR A 60 5.47 5.85 15.36
N ASP A 61 6.76 5.49 15.27
CA ASP A 61 7.74 5.63 16.37
C ASP A 61 7.89 7.09 16.88
N HIS A 62 7.56 8.06 16.04
CA HIS A 62 7.59 9.49 16.37
C HIS A 62 6.20 10.12 16.49
N ALA A 63 5.14 9.29 16.50
CA ALA A 63 3.79 9.76 16.73
C ALA A 63 3.63 10.26 18.17
N MET A 64 2.93 11.37 18.31
CA MET A 64 2.61 11.99 19.58
C MET A 64 1.12 12.32 19.66
N ASP A 65 0.59 12.36 20.87
CA ASP A 65 -0.76 12.87 21.12
C ASP A 65 -0.68 14.35 21.52
N VAL A 66 -1.09 15.23 20.60
CA VAL A 66 -1.10 16.69 20.78
C VAL A 66 -2.53 17.25 20.75
N ARG A 67 -3.52 16.41 21.03
CA ARG A 67 -4.92 16.85 21.15
C ARG A 67 -5.12 17.81 22.32
N GLY A 68 -6.14 18.66 22.21
CA GLY A 68 -6.53 19.65 23.22
C GLY A 68 -6.40 21.10 22.72
N THR A 69 -5.55 21.36 21.74
CA THR A 69 -5.43 22.67 21.09
C THR A 69 -5.67 22.53 19.58
N PRO A 70 -6.50 23.39 18.96
CA PRO A 70 -6.69 23.45 17.51
C PRO A 70 -5.33 23.50 16.78
N THR A 71 -5.08 22.49 15.94
CA THR A 71 -3.78 22.31 15.29
C THR A 71 -3.91 22.49 13.78
N HIS A 72 -3.30 23.54 13.23
CA HIS A 72 -3.25 23.75 11.77
C HIS A 72 -2.02 23.11 11.11
N ILE A 73 -0.93 22.95 11.87
CA ILE A 73 0.34 22.37 11.41
C ILE A 73 0.84 21.46 12.53
N CYS A 74 1.14 20.21 12.18
CA CYS A 74 1.70 19.24 13.12
C CYS A 74 3.10 19.70 13.57
N PRO A 75 3.56 19.37 14.80
CA PRO A 75 4.93 19.67 15.23
C PRO A 75 6.04 19.11 14.33
N CYS A 76 5.76 18.09 13.51
CA CYS A 76 6.69 17.59 12.49
C CYS A 76 6.78 18.47 11.22
N GLY A 77 5.96 19.52 11.11
CA GLY A 77 5.87 20.43 9.97
C GLY A 77 4.81 20.07 8.92
N CYS A 78 4.18 18.89 9.01
CA CYS A 78 3.12 18.48 8.08
C CYS A 78 1.80 19.24 8.34
N ASN A 79 1.10 19.61 7.27
CA ASN A 79 -0.20 20.29 7.30
C ASN A 79 -1.32 19.46 6.66
N ILE A 80 -1.10 18.16 6.43
CA ILE A 80 -2.07 17.22 5.89
C ILE A 80 -2.49 16.25 6.99
N PHE A 81 -3.79 16.10 7.18
CA PHE A 81 -4.36 15.26 8.23
C PHE A 81 -5.46 14.37 7.67
N ASN A 82 -5.52 13.15 8.19
CA ASN A 82 -6.62 12.22 8.00
C ASN A 82 -7.71 12.56 9.03
N VAL A 83 -8.87 12.99 8.55
CA VAL A 83 -10.03 13.35 9.38
C VAL A 83 -11.28 12.64 8.85
N LYS A 84 -12.15 12.19 9.75
CA LYS A 84 -13.45 11.66 9.35
C LYS A 84 -14.40 12.83 9.13
N ALA A 85 -15.18 12.74 8.06
CA ALA A 85 -16.14 13.75 7.65
C ALA A 85 -17.50 13.12 7.38
N ILE A 86 -18.56 13.91 7.53
CA ILE A 86 -19.92 13.58 7.17
C ILE A 86 -20.34 14.54 6.06
N PHE A 87 -20.87 13.97 4.98
CA PHE A 87 -21.47 14.71 3.89
C PHE A 87 -23.00 14.65 4.02
N ASP A 88 -23.65 15.77 3.73
CA ASP A 88 -25.10 15.89 3.64
C ASP A 88 -25.44 16.83 2.47
N ASP A 89 -26.49 16.51 1.73
CA ASP A 89 -26.91 17.24 0.52
C ASP A 89 -25.76 17.67 -0.43
N TYR A 90 -24.89 16.73 -0.79
CA TYR A 90 -23.72 16.95 -1.65
C TYR A 90 -22.65 17.92 -1.09
N GLU A 91 -22.76 18.36 0.16
CA GLU A 91 -21.81 19.26 0.82
C GLU A 91 -21.13 18.60 2.02
N LEU A 92 -19.96 19.13 2.40
CA LEU A 92 -19.29 18.76 3.65
C LEU A 92 -20.06 19.37 4.82
N ALA A 93 -20.87 18.56 5.50
CA ALA A 93 -21.74 19.02 6.58
C ALA A 93 -20.98 19.23 7.89
N THR A 94 -20.14 18.26 8.27
CA THR A 94 -19.32 18.34 9.49
C THR A 94 -18.13 17.38 9.42
N TYR A 95 -17.18 17.55 10.33
CA TYR A 95 -16.05 16.64 10.53
C TYR A 95 -15.83 16.39 12.02
N PHE A 96 -15.09 15.32 12.33
CA PHE A 96 -14.70 14.98 13.69
C PHE A 96 -13.47 15.78 14.12
N LEU A 97 -13.38 16.08 15.41
CA LEU A 97 -12.25 16.85 15.95
C LEU A 97 -10.98 16.02 16.13
N ASP A 98 -11.08 14.69 16.24
CA ASP A 98 -9.91 13.82 16.24
C ASP A 98 -9.40 13.64 14.81
N MET A 99 -8.14 14.02 14.58
CA MET A 99 -7.46 13.84 13.30
C MET A 99 -6.04 13.30 13.50
N GLU A 100 -5.50 12.68 12.46
CA GLU A 100 -4.18 12.04 12.48
C GLU A 100 -3.28 12.66 11.41
N CYS A 101 -2.05 13.02 11.77
CA CYS A 101 -1.06 13.56 10.84
C CYS A 101 -0.68 12.54 9.77
N ALA A 102 -0.81 12.90 8.50
CA ALA A 102 -0.54 12.01 7.36
C ALA A 102 0.94 11.59 7.25
N ASN A 103 1.86 12.36 7.84
CA ASN A 103 3.31 12.11 7.77
C ASN A 103 3.85 11.27 8.95
N CYS A 104 3.55 11.66 10.19
CA CYS A 104 4.15 11.06 11.38
C CYS A 104 3.16 10.36 12.32
N GLY A 105 1.87 10.36 12.01
CA GLY A 105 0.85 9.62 12.78
C GLY A 105 0.43 10.26 14.09
N SER A 106 0.88 11.49 14.34
CA SER A 106 0.49 12.23 15.55
C SER A 106 -0.99 12.53 15.55
N LEU A 107 -1.64 12.32 16.70
CA LEU A 107 -3.04 12.67 16.92
C LEU A 107 -3.14 14.14 17.29
N ALA A 108 -4.05 14.87 16.66
CA ALA A 108 -4.24 16.29 16.85
C ALA A 108 -5.73 16.65 16.87
N THR A 109 -6.04 17.85 17.36
CA THR A 109 -7.40 18.39 17.35
C THR A 109 -7.61 19.25 16.12
N ALA A 110 -8.58 18.87 15.28
CA ALA A 110 -8.93 19.60 14.06
C ALA A 110 -9.46 21.01 14.41
N PRO A 111 -8.94 22.06 13.77
CA PRO A 111 -9.39 23.42 14.00
C PRO A 111 -10.76 23.63 13.36
N THR A 112 -11.55 24.52 13.95
CA THR A 112 -12.91 24.87 13.54
C THR A 112 -13.06 26.38 13.38
N PRO A 113 -14.08 26.87 12.66
CA PRO A 113 -14.31 28.30 12.53
C PRO A 113 -14.51 29.05 13.85
N VAL A 114 -14.98 28.37 14.91
CA VAL A 114 -15.16 28.98 16.23
C VAL A 114 -13.83 29.28 16.92
N ASP A 115 -12.77 28.54 16.60
CA ASP A 115 -11.44 28.76 17.17
C ASP A 115 -10.78 30.07 16.68
N ARG A 116 -11.31 30.68 15.60
CA ARG A 116 -10.79 31.93 15.04
C ARG A 116 -10.94 33.12 16.01
N THR A 117 -11.93 33.07 16.89
CA THR A 117 -12.23 34.17 17.84
C THR A 117 -11.49 34.04 19.17
N ASP A 118 -10.84 32.91 19.43
CA ASP A 118 -10.06 32.64 20.64
C ASP A 118 -8.55 32.95 20.48
N ILE A 119 -8.18 33.69 19.42
CA ILE A 119 -6.80 34.13 19.11
C ILE A 119 -6.63 35.62 19.39
#